data_AF-A0A7G2M4S2-F1
#
_entry.id   AF-A0A7G2M4S2-F1
#
_cell.length_a   1.000
_cell.length_b   1.000
_cell.length_c   1.000
_cell.angle_alpha   90.00
_cell.angle_beta   90.00
_cell.angle_gamma   90.00
#
_symmetry.space_group_name_H-M   'P 1'
#
loop_
_entity.id
_entity.type
_entity.pdbx_description
1 polymer ?
#
loop_
_entity_poly.entity_id
_entity_poly.type
_entity_poly.pdbx_seq_one_letter_code
_entity_poly.pdbx_strand_id
1 'polypeptide(L)'
;RRAARSLGMTWGQDLTQIVFPMALRVGLPSWIGLTLGVMKDSALVMWLGIIELLRASQILVTRLQEPMFILLVTGAIYFALSFPIARLGSRLEKRWQEND
;
A
#
# COMPACT_ATOMS: atom_id res chain seq x y z
N ARG A 1 -15.01 -23.50 22.22
CA ARG A 1 -14.26 -23.78 23.47
C ARG A 1 -15.00 -24.62 24.53
N ARG A 2 -16.08 -24.19 25.22
CA ARG A 2 -16.74 -25.06 26.22
C ARG A 2 -17.51 -26.22 25.57
N ALA A 3 -18.26 -25.97 24.50
CA ALA A 3 -18.98 -27.00 23.73
C ALA A 3 -18.04 -28.01 23.01
N ALA A 4 -16.94 -27.54 22.41
CA ALA A 4 -15.96 -28.40 21.73
C ALA A 4 -15.24 -29.38 22.67
N ARG A 5 -14.94 -28.95 23.92
CA ARG A 5 -14.38 -29.84 24.94
C ARG A 5 -15.38 -30.88 25.43
N SER A 6 -16.67 -30.55 25.48
CA SER A 6 -17.75 -31.51 25.78
C SER A 6 -17.98 -32.53 24.65
N LEU A 7 -17.52 -32.24 23.43
CA LEU A 7 -17.59 -33.12 22.25
C LEU A 7 -16.32 -33.98 22.06
N GLY A 8 -15.37 -33.94 23.00
CA GLY A 8 -14.13 -34.74 22.91
C GLY A 8 -13.12 -34.24 21.87
N MET A 9 -13.30 -33.03 21.30
CA MET A 9 -12.38 -32.47 20.31
C MET A 9 -11.01 -32.15 20.92
N THR A 10 -9.95 -32.53 20.22
CA THR A 10 -8.58 -32.14 20.58
C THR A 10 -8.36 -30.64 20.34
N TRP A 11 -7.39 -30.04 21.05
CA TRP A 11 -7.12 -28.60 20.99
C TRP A 11 -6.86 -28.09 19.57
N GLY A 12 -6.17 -28.88 18.74
CA GLY A 12 -5.92 -28.56 17.33
C GLY A 12 -7.19 -28.58 16.47
N GLN A 13 -8.15 -29.46 16.76
CA GLN A 13 -9.43 -29.53 16.04
C GLN A 13 -10.34 -28.33 16.37
N ASP A 14 -10.44 -27.92 17.65
CA ASP A 14 -11.19 -26.69 18.03
C ASP A 14 -10.58 -25.44 17.38
N LEU A 15 -9.24 -25.38 17.27
CA LEU A 15 -8.56 -24.25 16.66
C LEU A 15 -8.77 -24.16 15.16
N THR A 16 -8.59 -25.24 14.41
CA THR A 16 -8.66 -25.21 12.95
C THR A 16 -10.08 -25.24 12.38
N GLN A 17 -11.01 -25.97 13.01
CA GLN A 17 -12.37 -26.11 12.49
C GLN A 17 -13.34 -25.05 12.99
N ILE A 18 -13.11 -24.47 14.17
CA ILE A 18 -14.06 -23.54 14.79
C ILE A 18 -13.44 -22.16 14.89
N VAL A 19 -12.31 -22.02 15.60
CA VAL A 19 -11.74 -20.69 15.90
C VAL A 19 -11.15 -20.05 14.65
N PHE A 20 -10.44 -20.79 13.81
CA PHE A 20 -9.77 -20.27 12.62
C PHE A 20 -10.74 -19.71 11.57
N PRO A 21 -11.75 -20.45 11.06
CA PRO A 21 -12.68 -19.90 10.07
C PRO A 21 -13.55 -18.77 10.66
N MET A 22 -13.87 -18.82 11.95
CA MET A 22 -14.62 -17.76 12.62
C MET A 22 -13.79 -16.48 12.77
N ALA A 23 -12.53 -16.61 13.20
CA ALA A 23 -11.60 -15.49 13.31
C ALA A 23 -11.26 -14.89 11.95
N LEU A 24 -11.12 -15.73 10.90
CA LEU A 24 -10.92 -15.26 9.54
C LEU A 24 -12.13 -14.46 9.04
N ARG A 25 -13.36 -14.96 9.25
CA ARG A 25 -14.59 -14.29 8.79
C ARG A 25 -14.86 -12.96 9.50
N VAL A 26 -14.50 -12.85 10.78
CA VAL A 26 -14.67 -11.62 11.57
C VAL A 26 -13.48 -10.66 11.36
N GLY A 27 -12.27 -11.20 11.22
CA GLY A 27 -11.05 -10.41 11.05
C GLY A 27 -10.87 -9.87 9.62
N LEU A 28 -11.18 -10.66 8.59
CA LEU A 28 -11.00 -10.26 7.18
C LEU A 28 -11.63 -8.90 6.85
N PRO A 29 -12.90 -8.62 7.18
CA PRO A 29 -13.51 -7.32 6.90
C PRO A 29 -12.74 -6.16 7.56
N SER A 30 -12.26 -6.35 8.78
CA SER A 30 -11.48 -5.33 9.51
C SER A 30 -10.10 -5.12 8.89
N TRP A 31 -9.41 -6.21 8.52
CA TRP A 31 -8.11 -6.14 7.85
C TRP A 31 -8.19 -5.48 6.48
N ILE A 32 -9.25 -5.75 5.71
CA ILE A 32 -9.51 -5.10 4.43
C ILE A 32 -9.70 -3.59 4.63
N GLY A 33 -10.51 -3.19 5.62
CA GLY A 33 -10.73 -1.78 5.95
C GLY A 33 -9.44 -1.05 6.34
N LEU A 34 -8.60 -1.65 7.18
CA LEU A 34 -7.29 -1.11 7.57
C LEU A 34 -6.35 -0.99 6.38
N THR A 35 -6.30 -2.02 5.52
CA THR A 35 -5.44 -2.03 4.33
C THR A 35 -5.86 -0.92 3.36
N LEU A 36 -7.16 -0.77 3.11
CA LEU A 36 -7.68 0.33 2.28
C LEU A 36 -7.38 1.70 2.89
N GLY A 37 -7.51 1.84 4.21
CA GLY A 37 -7.16 3.08 4.92
C GLY A 37 -5.70 3.47 4.69
N VAL A 38 -4.78 2.56 5.01
CA VAL A 38 -3.34 2.76 4.82
C VAL A 38 -2.99 3.06 3.36
N MET A 39 -3.64 2.39 2.41
CA MET A 39 -3.43 2.62 0.98
C MET A 39 -3.86 4.04 0.59
N LYS A 40 -5.01 4.52 1.09
CA LYS A 40 -5.50 5.89 0.86
C LYS A 40 -4.57 6.93 1.46
N ASP A 41 -4.17 6.76 2.71
CA ASP A 41 -3.31 7.71 3.42
C ASP A 41 -1.94 7.80 2.74
N SER A 42 -1.40 6.66 2.30
CA SER A 42 -0.14 6.62 1.54
C SER A 42 -0.26 7.32 0.19
N ALA A 43 -1.37 7.13 -0.54
CA ALA A 43 -1.62 7.81 -1.81
C ALA A 43 -1.72 9.33 -1.64
N LEU A 44 -2.39 9.79 -0.57
CA LEU A 44 -2.48 11.21 -0.22
C LEU A 44 -1.10 11.82 0.09
N VAL A 45 -0.30 11.14 0.93
CA VAL A 45 1.06 11.60 1.26
C VAL A 45 1.95 11.67 0.02
N MET A 46 1.86 10.67 -0.87
CA MET A 46 2.62 10.66 -2.11
C MET A 46 2.24 11.84 -3.03
N TRP A 47 0.94 12.12 -3.16
CA TRP A 47 0.45 13.25 -3.95
C TRP A 47 0.91 14.59 -3.37
N LEU A 48 0.84 14.76 -2.05
CA LEU A 48 1.35 15.95 -1.37
C LEU A 48 2.86 16.14 -1.59
N GLY A 49 3.64 15.08 -1.47
CA GLY A 49 5.10 15.14 -1.69
C GLY A 49 5.47 15.62 -3.10
N ILE A 50 4.70 15.24 -4.13
CA ILE A 50 4.92 15.73 -5.50
C ILE A 50 4.65 17.23 -5.60
N ILE A 51 3.58 17.73 -4.96
CA ILE A 51 3.25 19.16 -4.96
C ILE A 51 4.34 19.96 -4.25
N GLU A 52 4.80 19.48 -3.10
CA GLU A 52 5.88 20.12 -2.34
C GLU A 52 7.19 20.15 -3.13
N LEU A 53 7.54 19.05 -3.80
CA LEU A 53 8.71 18.97 -4.68
C LEU A 53 8.61 19.99 -5.83
N LEU A 54 7.46 20.08 -6.49
CA LEU A 54 7.25 21.02 -7.59
C LEU A 54 7.32 22.48 -7.12
N ARG A 55 6.73 22.77 -5.95
CA ARG A 55 6.80 24.10 -5.32
C ARG A 55 8.25 24.44 -4.95
N ALA A 56 8.99 23.51 -4.34
CA ALA A 56 10.40 23.69 -4.02
C ALA A 56 11.22 23.98 -5.28
N SER A 57 11.01 23.22 -6.36
CA SER A 57 11.63 23.47 -7.67
C SER A 57 11.35 24.90 -8.16
N GLN A 58 10.11 25.38 -8.14
CA GLN A 58 9.77 26.74 -8.57
C GLN A 58 10.51 27.82 -7.74
N ILE A 59 10.61 27.62 -6.42
CA ILE A 59 11.38 28.52 -5.54
C ILE A 59 12.85 28.51 -5.95
N LEU A 60 13.46 27.34 -6.16
CA LEU A 60 14.85 27.24 -6.61
C LEU A 60 15.06 27.90 -7.98
N VAL A 61 14.13 27.73 -8.93
CA VAL A 61 14.23 28.31 -10.27
C VAL A 61 14.25 29.84 -10.20
N THR A 62 13.39 30.43 -9.37
CA THR A 62 13.35 31.89 -9.18
C THR A 62 14.59 32.42 -8.46
N ARG A 63 15.28 31.61 -7.66
CA ARG A 63 16.48 31.99 -6.90
C ARG A 63 17.77 31.87 -7.69
N LEU A 64 17.94 30.76 -8.42
CA LEU A 64 19.17 30.46 -9.14
C LEU A 64 19.13 30.94 -10.59
N GLN A 65 17.96 31.33 -11.10
CA GLN A 65 17.72 31.74 -12.49
C GLN A 65 18.18 30.73 -13.56
N GLU A 66 18.46 29.48 -13.15
CA GLU A 66 18.89 28.36 -14.00
C GLU A 66 17.77 27.30 -14.07
N PRO A 67 16.69 27.55 -14.82
CA PRO A 67 15.50 26.69 -14.83
C PRO A 67 15.80 25.28 -15.33
N MET A 68 16.71 25.16 -16.30
CA MET A 68 16.96 23.89 -16.98
C MET A 68 17.62 22.86 -16.06
N PHE A 69 18.59 23.27 -15.26
CA PHE A 69 19.28 22.37 -14.32
C PHE A 69 18.33 21.89 -13.22
N ILE A 70 17.52 22.78 -12.65
CA ILE A 70 16.61 22.47 -11.54
C ILE A 70 15.46 21.58 -11.99
N LEU A 71 14.89 21.84 -13.17
CA LEU A 71 13.84 21.00 -13.75
C LEU A 71 14.36 19.61 -14.07
N LEU A 72 15.61 19.49 -14.54
CA LEU A 72 16.24 18.20 -14.83
C LEU A 72 16.45 17.39 -13.54
N VAL A 73 16.97 18.00 -12.47
CA VAL A 73 17.12 17.34 -11.16
C VAL A 73 15.77 16.95 -10.57
N THR A 74 14.78 17.84 -10.63
CA THR A 74 13.42 17.57 -10.14
C THR A 74 12.76 16.43 -10.92
N GLY A 75 12.91 16.42 -12.25
CA GLY A 75 12.45 15.35 -13.11
C GLY A 75 13.15 14.02 -12.83
N ALA A 76 14.44 14.03 -12.54
CA ALA A 76 15.18 12.83 -12.15
C ALA A 76 14.69 12.26 -10.81
N ILE A 77 14.41 13.11 -9.81
CA ILE A 77 13.81 12.70 -8.53
C ILE A 77 12.41 12.11 -8.76
N TYR A 78 11.59 12.78 -9.57
CA TYR A 78 10.26 12.28 -9.92
C TYR A 78 10.31 10.93 -10.63
N PHE A 79 11.25 10.76 -11.57
CA PHE A 79 11.47 9.48 -12.25
C PHE A 79 11.90 8.38 -11.27
N ALA A 80 12.83 8.69 -10.35
CA ALA A 80 13.29 7.74 -9.34
C ALA A 80 12.17 7.30 -8.38
N LEU A 81 11.20 8.18 -8.08
CA LEU A 81 10.01 7.87 -7.28
C LEU A 81 8.97 7.07 -8.09
N SER A 82 8.68 7.47 -9.33
CA SER A 82 7.63 6.88 -10.16
C SER A 82 8.04 5.51 -10.73
N PHE A 83 9.31 5.32 -11.08
CA PHE A 83 9.83 4.08 -11.66
C PHE A 83 9.56 2.80 -10.82
N PRO A 84 9.87 2.75 -9.49
CA PRO A 84 9.58 1.58 -8.68
C PRO A 84 8.07 1.34 -8.54
N ILE A 85 7.26 2.40 -8.49
CA ILE A 85 5.80 2.31 -8.40
C ILE A 85 5.21 1.73 -9.68
N ALA A 86 5.63 2.23 -10.84
CA ALA A 86 5.23 1.70 -12.15
C ALA A 86 5.65 0.23 -12.31
N ARG A 87 6.85 -0.13 -11.84
CA ARG A 87 7.35 -1.51 -11.85
C ARG A 87 6.49 -2.43 -10.96
N LEU A 88 6.18 -2.00 -9.74
CA LEU A 88 5.33 -2.74 -8.80
C LEU A 88 3.90 -2.88 -9.34
N GLY A 89 3.33 -1.81 -9.89
CA GLY A 89 2.03 -1.81 -10.55
C GLY A 89 1.96 -2.83 -11.67
N SER A 90 2.94 -2.82 -12.59
CA SER A 90 3.00 -3.79 -13.69
C SER A 90 3.12 -5.25 -13.23
N ARG A 91 3.76 -5.50 -12.07
CA ARG A 91 3.88 -6.84 -11.50
C ARG A 91 2.59 -7.30 -10.85
N LEU A 92 1.89 -6.39 -10.18
CA LEU A 92 0.56 -6.64 -9.60
C LEU A 92 -0.47 -6.90 -10.69
N GLU A 93 -0.49 -6.08 -11.74
CA GLU A 93 -1.42 -6.20 -12.88
C GLU A 93 -1.24 -7.53 -13.62
N LYS A 94 0.01 -7.95 -13.87
CA LYS A 94 0.31 -9.28 -14.45
C LYS A 94 -0.19 -10.43 -13.58
N ARG A 95 -0.12 -10.29 -12.26
CA ARG A 95 -0.58 -11.33 -11.32
C ARG A 95 -2.10 -11.43 -11.22
N TRP A 96 -2.79 -10.32 -11.49
CA TRP A 96 -4.25 -10.26 -11.51
C TRP A 96 -4.81 -10.77 -12.83
N GLN A 97 -4.18 -10.44 -13.97
CA GLN A 97 -4.57 -10.96 -15.29
C GLN A 97 -4.38 -12.48 -15.46
N GLU A 98 -3.57 -13.13 -14.61
CA GLU A 98 -3.39 -14.59 -14.64
C GLU A 98 -4.46 -15.34 -13.82
N ASN A 99 -5.35 -14.62 -13.11
CA ASN A 99 -6.46 -15.18 -12.35
C ASN A 99 -7.87 -14.82 -12.91
N ASP A 100 -7.93 -14.14 -14.06
CA ASP A 100 -9.12 -14.05 -14.93
C ASP A 100 -8.95 -14.99 -16.13
#